data_AF-A0A7X9IZX0-F1
#
_entry.id   AF-A0A7X9IZX0-F1
#
_cell.length_a   1.000
_cell.length_b   1.000
_cell.length_c   1.000
_cell.angle_alpha   90.00
_cell.angle_beta   90.00
_cell.angle_gamma   90.00
#
_symmetry.space_group_name_H-M   'P 1'
#
loop_
_entity.id
_entity.type
_entity.pdbx_description
1 polymer ?
#
loop_
_entity_poly.entity_id
_entity_poly.type
_entity_poly.pdbx_seq_one_letter_code
_entity_poly.pdbx_strand_id
1 'polypeptide(L)' 'MTYNFDPDRWYENHRELLKERRRRGELDETAFAADLVELDRRYAEMVRRLDGTYQLPPEDDGSGLPRR' A
#
# COMPACT_ATOMS: atom_id res chain seq x y z
N MET A 1 4.84 28.79 -0.96
CA MET A 1 5.06 27.36 -0.72
C MET A 1 3.78 26.61 -1.05
N THR A 2 3.66 26.06 -2.26
CA THR A 2 2.61 25.08 -2.56
C THR A 2 3.06 23.75 -2.00
N TYR A 3 2.34 23.27 -0.99
CA TYR A 3 2.50 21.92 -0.48
C TYR A 3 1.86 20.99 -1.52
N ASN A 4 2.66 20.54 -2.50
CA ASN A 4 2.24 19.46 -3.39
C ASN A 4 2.23 18.19 -2.54
N PHE A 5 1.03 17.73 -2.22
CA PHE A 5 0.86 16.46 -1.54
C PHE A 5 1.02 15.35 -2.57
N ASP A 6 2.20 14.72 -2.58
CA ASP A 6 2.54 13.60 -3.45
C ASP A 6 2.30 12.27 -2.72
N PRO A 7 1.22 11.53 -3.04
CA PRO A 7 0.91 10.26 -2.38
C PRO A 7 2.00 9.21 -2.59
N ASP A 8 2.67 9.21 -3.75
CA ASP A 8 3.83 8.35 -4.03
C ASP A 8 4.96 8.61 -3.06
N ARG A 9 5.31 9.88 -2.87
CA ARG A 9 6.40 10.28 -1.98
C ARG A 9 6.09 9.94 -0.51
N TRP A 10 4.82 10.02 -0.12
CA TRP A 10 4.35 9.59 1.20
C TRP A 10 4.50 8.08 1.38
N TYR A 11 4.10 7.29 0.38
CA TYR A 11 4.18 5.82 0.39
C TYR A 11 5.63 5.34 0.45
N GLU A 12 6.51 5.90 -0.37
CA GLU A 12 7.94 5.58 -0.37
C GLU A 12 8.57 5.83 1.00
N ASN A 13 8.34 7.01 1.59
CA ASN A 13 8.84 7.35 2.92
C ASN A 13 8.33 6.39 4.01
N HIS A 14 7.03 6.05 4.00
CA HIS A 14 6.48 5.11 4.99
C HIS A 14 7.02 3.69 4.81
N ARG A 15 7.21 3.25 3.56
CA ARG A 15 7.79 1.95 3.24
C ARG A 15 9.25 1.87 3.70
N GLU A 16 10.02 2.94 3.54
CA GLU A 16 11.39 3.04 4.05
C GLU A 16 11.43 2.96 5.58
N LEU A 17 10.55 3.70 6.28
CA LEU A 17 10.43 3.64 7.74
C LEU A 17 10.09 2.24 8.24
N LEU A 18 9.16 1.52 7.60
CA LEU A 18 8.83 0.15 7.96
C LEU A 18 10.02 -0.80 7.75
N LYS A 19 10.78 -0.63 6.64
CA LYS A 19 11.99 -1.42 6.38
C LYS A 19 13.08 -1.14 7.42
N GLU A 20 13.26 0.12 7.82
CA GLU A 20 14.20 0.48 8.87
C GLU A 20 13.82 -0.13 10.21
N ARG A 21 12.54 -0.05 10.60
CA ARG A 21 12.04 -0.69 11.82
C ARG A 21 12.23 -2.20 11.82
N ARG A 22 11.97 -2.86 10.69
CA ARG A 22 12.28 -4.28 10.49
C ARG A 22 13.78 -4.55 10.65
N ARG A 23 14.65 -3.74 10.03
CA ARG A 23 16.11 -3.88 10.18
C ARG A 23 16.58 -3.69 11.62
N ARG A 24 15.91 -2.84 12.40
CA ARG A 24 16.17 -2.63 13.83
C ARG A 24 15.65 -3.77 14.70
N GLY A 25 14.90 -4.73 14.14
CA GLY A 25 14.28 -5.83 14.87
C GLY A 25 13.05 -5.42 15.68
N GLU A 26 12.51 -4.23 15.43
CA GLU A 26 11.29 -3.73 16.09
C GLU A 26 10.01 -4.32 15.47
N LEU A 27 10.14 -4.93 14.30
CA LEU A 27 9.05 -5.57 13.55
C LEU A 27 9.47 -6.97 13.09
N ASP A 28 8.67 -7.96 13.46
CA ASP A 28 8.75 -9.32 12.92
C ASP A 28 8.29 -9.34 11.45
N GLU A 29 8.68 -10.37 10.69
CA GLU A 29 8.29 -10.52 9.28
C GLU A 29 6.77 -10.50 9.09
N THR A 30 6.03 -11.12 10.01
CA THR A 30 4.56 -11.17 9.95
C THR A 30 3.95 -9.78 10.16
N ALA A 31 4.47 -9.04 11.15
CA ALA A 31 4.00 -7.68 11.44
C ALA A 31 4.37 -6.71 10.32
N PHE A 32 5.58 -6.85 9.75
CA PHE A 32 6.00 -6.05 8.61
C PHE A 32 5.12 -6.29 7.38
N ALA A 33 4.74 -7.53 7.10
CA ALA A 33 3.82 -7.85 6.01
C ALA A 33 2.42 -7.24 6.24
N ALA A 34 1.90 -7.33 7.47
CA ALA A 34 0.60 -6.72 7.81
C ALA A 34 0.63 -5.19 7.69
N ASP A 35 1.67 -4.53 8.21
CA ASP A 35 1.86 -3.08 8.07
C ASP A 35 2.01 -2.66 6.61
N LEU A 36 2.69 -3.45 5.78
CA LEU A 36 2.79 -3.18 4.34
C LEU A 36 1.43 -3.26 3.63
N VAL A 37 0.61 -4.26 3.93
CA VAL A 37 -0.74 -4.40 3.36
C VAL A 37 -1.62 -3.21 3.77
N GLU A 38 -1.54 -2.77 5.02
CA GLU A 38 -2.28 -1.60 5.47
C GLU A 38 -1.77 -0.30 4.84
N LEU A 39 -0.45 -0.17 4.67
CA LEU A 39 0.17 0.96 3.97
C LEU A 39 -0.32 1.04 2.52
N ASP A 40 -0.39 -0.10 1.83
CA ASP A 40 -0.87 -0.21 0.45
C ASP A 40 -2.34 0.19 0.32
N ARG A 41 -3.21 -0.31 1.21
CA ARG A 41 -4.62 0.11 1.29
C ARG A 41 -4.78 1.62 1.46
N ARG A 42 -4.02 2.22 2.39
CA ARG A 42 -4.09 3.67 2.63
C ARG A 42 -3.59 4.48 1.43
N TYR A 43 -2.55 4.02 0.75
CA TYR A 43 -2.09 4.63 -0.48
C TYR A 43 -3.16 4.54 -1.58
N ALA A 44 -3.73 3.36 -1.80
CA ALA A 44 -4.81 3.17 -2.77
C ALA A 44 -6.03 4.06 -2.46
N GLU A 45 -6.41 4.23 -1.19
CA GLU A 45 -7.46 5.17 -0.78
C GLU A 45 -7.09 6.63 -1.06
N MET A 46 -5.85 7.04 -0.79
CA MET A 46 -5.38 8.40 -1.07
C MET A 46 -5.34 8.68 -2.57
N VAL A 47 -4.78 7.77 -3.36
CA VAL A 47 -4.78 7.85 -4.83
C VAL A 47 -6.22 7.90 -5.35
N ARG A 48 -7.12 7.05 -4.84
CA ARG A 48 -8.53 7.05 -5.24
C ARG A 48 -9.24 8.37 -4.96
N ARG A 49 -8.91 9.05 -3.85
CA ARG A 49 -9.45 10.38 -3.53
C ARG A 49 -8.88 11.47 -4.44
N LEU A 50 -7.61 11.38 -4.82
CA LEU A 50 -6.95 12.33 -5.73
C LEU A 50 -7.40 12.18 -7.18
N ASP A 51 -7.59 10.93 -7.63
CA ASP A 51 -8.02 10.61 -8.99
C ASP A 51 -9.51 10.90 -9.23
N GLY A 52 -10.29 11.08 -8.14
CA GLY A 52 -11.72 11.44 -8.19
C GLY A 52 -12.64 10.41 -8.85
N THR A 53 -12.10 9.36 -9.47
CA THR A 53 -12.82 8.54 -10.46
C THR A 53 -12.49 7.05 -10.43
N TYR A 54 -11.49 6.58 -9.66
CA TYR A 54 -11.04 5.19 -9.82
C TYR A 54 -11.93 4.16 -9.11
N GLN A 55 -12.85 3.56 -9.87
CA GLN A 55 -13.43 2.25 -9.59
C GLN A 55 -12.40 1.17 -9.95
N LEU A 56 -11.60 0.72 -8.98
CA LEU A 56 -11.02 -0.62 -9.09
C LEU A 56 -12.09 -1.62 -8.63
N PRO A 57 -12.50 -2.59 -9.47
CA PRO A 57 -13.29 -3.72 -9.00
C PRO A 57 -12.49 -4.47 -7.92
N PRO A 58 -13.17 -5.09 -6.95
CA PRO A 58 -12.50 -5.86 -5.91
C PRO A 58 -11.65 -6.93 -6.57
N GLU A 59 -10.40 -7.00 -6.13
CA GLU A 59 -9.46 -8.04 -6.47
C GLU A 59 -10.15 -9.40 -6.27
N ASP A 60 -10.39 -10.10 -7.37
CA ASP A 60 -10.79 -11.50 -7.40
C ASP A 60 -9.58 -12.32 -6.95
N ASP A 61 -9.38 -12.41 -5.64
CA ASP A 61 -8.57 -13.45 -5.02
C ASP A 61 -9.40 -14.75 -5.04
N GLY A 62 -9.20 -15.57 -6.07
CA GLY A 62 -10.01 -16.78 -6.20
C GLY A 62 -9.78 -17.63 -7.44
N SER A 63 -8.63 -18.32 -7.51
CA SER A 63 -8.47 -19.68 -8.05
C SER A 63 -9.59 -20.20 -8.99
N GLY A 64 -9.35 -20.28 -10.31
CA GLY A 64 -10.32 -20.94 -11.19
C GLY A 64 -9.98 -21.07 -12.68
N LEU A 65 -8.84 -21.67 -13.04
CA LEU A 65 -8.80 -22.46 -14.29
C LEU A 65 -9.67 -23.72 -14.06
N PRO A 66 -10.40 -24.28 -15.06
CA PRO A 66 -9.86 -24.51 -16.40
C PRO A 66 -10.82 -24.35 -17.61
N ARG A 67 -10.17 -24.02 -18.74
CA ARG A 67 -10.35 -24.51 -20.12
C ARG A 67 -11.70 -25.13 -20.53
N ARG A 68 -12.27 -24.57 -21.59
CA ARG A 68 -12.91 -25.34 -22.66
C ARG A 68 -12.75 -24.66 -24.01
#